data_AF-A0A7V4EIP3-F1
#
_entry.id   AF-A0A7V4EIP3-F1
#
_cell.length_a   1.000
_cell.length_b   1.000
_cell.length_c   1.000
_cell.angle_alpha   90.00
_cell.angle_beta   90.00
_cell.angle_gamma   90.00
#
_symmetry.space_group_name_H-M   'P 1'
#
loop_
_entity.id
_entity.type
_entity.pdbx_description
1 polymer ?
#
loop_
_entity_poly.entity_id
_entity_poly.type
_entity_poly.pdbx_seq_one_letter_code
_entity_poly.pdbx_strand_id
1 'polypeptide(L)'
;TDAQARAFVRFFYSGAHKTRMDNASRVLIPPPLRQFAGLKEGGEVVIAGAPGRLEIWSQERWWKTIEEIMQNPPAPEALKGLIG
;
A
#
# COMPACT_ATOMS: atom_id res chain seq x y z
N THR A 1 -19.34 13.33 -15.98
CA THR A 1 -18.55 12.31 -15.24
C THR A 1 -17.59 11.65 -16.20
N ASP A 2 -16.29 11.72 -15.95
CA ASP A 2 -15.23 11.17 -16.80
C ASP A 2 -15.27 9.62 -16.82
N ALA A 3 -15.25 9.04 -18.02
CA ALA A 3 -15.25 7.59 -18.22
C ALA A 3 -13.95 6.93 -17.77
N GLN A 4 -12.82 7.63 -17.93
CA GLN A 4 -11.51 7.16 -17.49
C GLN A 4 -11.45 7.10 -15.97
N ALA A 5 -11.91 8.15 -15.28
CA ALA A 5 -12.04 8.16 -13.83
C ALA A 5 -12.88 6.98 -13.29
N ARG A 6 -14.01 6.64 -13.95
CA ARG A 6 -14.84 5.49 -13.53
C ARG A 6 -14.14 4.15 -13.73
N ALA A 7 -13.41 3.98 -14.85
CA ALA A 7 -12.66 2.77 -15.11
C ALA A 7 -11.54 2.59 -14.08
N PHE A 8 -10.83 3.68 -13.75
CA PHE A 8 -9.79 3.69 -12.72
C PHE A 8 -10.33 3.32 -11.34
N VAL A 9 -11.44 3.93 -10.92
CA VAL A 9 -12.10 3.60 -9.63
C VAL A 9 -12.45 2.12 -9.56
N ARG A 10 -13.03 1.54 -10.62
CA ARG A 10 -13.34 0.11 -10.65
C ARG A 10 -12.08 -0.73 -10.54
N PHE A 11 -11.06 -0.44 -11.33
CA PHE A 11 -9.78 -1.13 -11.26
C PHE A 11 -9.19 -1.06 -9.84
N PHE A 12 -9.08 0.14 -9.28
CA PHE A 12 -8.50 0.40 -7.98
C PHE A 12 -9.24 -0.34 -6.85
N TYR A 13 -10.57 -0.25 -6.80
CA TYR A 13 -11.36 -0.91 -5.76
C TYR A 13 -11.67 -2.38 -6.04
N SER A 14 -11.54 -2.88 -7.27
CA SER A 14 -11.80 -4.28 -7.60
C SER A 14 -10.86 -5.25 -6.88
N GLY A 15 -9.66 -4.80 -6.50
CA GLY A 15 -8.71 -5.55 -5.69
C GLY A 15 -8.99 -5.51 -4.19
N ALA A 16 -9.94 -4.69 -3.72
CA ALA A 16 -10.20 -4.54 -2.29
C ALA A 16 -10.82 -5.81 -1.70
N HIS A 17 -10.37 -6.19 -0.51
CA HIS A 17 -10.89 -7.36 0.19
C HIS A 17 -11.29 -7.00 1.62
N LYS A 18 -12.55 -7.26 1.97
CA LYS A 18 -13.04 -7.07 3.33
C LYS A 18 -12.62 -8.26 4.18
N THR A 19 -11.85 -8.00 5.23
CA THR A 19 -11.43 -9.01 6.20
C THR A 19 -11.67 -8.51 7.62
N ARG A 20 -11.56 -9.40 8.60
CA ARG A 20 -11.61 -9.07 10.02
C ARG A 20 -10.35 -9.57 10.69
N MET A 21 -9.99 -8.89 11.77
CA MET A 21 -8.94 -9.36 12.65
C MET A 21 -9.42 -10.59 13.41
N ASP A 22 -8.56 -11.59 13.56
CA ASP A 22 -8.85 -12.75 14.40
C ASP A 22 -8.63 -12.44 15.90
N ASN A 23 -8.93 -13.40 16.77
CA ASN A 23 -8.78 -13.24 18.23
C ASN A 23 -7.33 -13.10 18.70
N ALA A 24 -6.35 -13.34 17.83
CA ALA A 24 -4.93 -13.17 18.10
C ALA A 24 -4.39 -11.86 17.49
N SER A 25 -5.28 -10.93 17.13
CA SER A 25 -4.93 -9.65 16.53
C SER A 25 -4.23 -9.76 15.16
N ARG A 26 -4.52 -10.81 14.38
CA ARG A 26 -3.95 -11.02 13.04
C ARG A 26 -4.96 -10.73 11.95
N VAL A 27 -4.47 -10.23 10.81
CA VAL A 27 -5.28 -10.01 9.60
C VAL A 27 -4.80 -10.94 8.49
N LEU A 28 -5.71 -11.73 7.93
CA LEU A 28 -5.39 -12.58 6.79
C LEU A 28 -5.37 -11.76 5.49
N ILE A 29 -4.23 -11.75 4.81
CA ILE A 29 -4.07 -11.12 3.49
C ILE A 29 -4.32 -12.18 2.39
N PRO A 30 -5.34 -12.00 1.53
CA PRO A 30 -5.65 -12.92 0.43
C PRO A 30 -4.49 -13.10 -0.56
N PRO A 31 -4.36 -14.27 -1.22
CA PRO A 31 -3.28 -14.53 -2.16
C PRO A 31 -3.08 -13.46 -3.26
N PRO A 32 -4.13 -12.93 -3.92
CA PRO A 32 -3.95 -11.89 -4.93
C PRO A 32 -3.30 -10.61 -4.38
N LEU A 33 -3.64 -10.22 -3.15
CA LEU A 33 -3.06 -9.04 -2.50
C LEU A 33 -1.61 -9.29 -2.04
N ARG A 34 -1.29 -10.53 -1.62
CA ARG A 34 0.11 -10.92 -1.34
C ARG A 34 0.97 -10.84 -2.60
N GLN A 35 0.45 -11.35 -3.73
CA GLN A 35 1.13 -11.27 -5.02
C GLN A 35 1.32 -9.81 -5.47
N PHE A 36 0.27 -8.99 -5.38
CA PHE A 36 0.33 -7.57 -5.70
C PHE A 36 1.40 -6.84 -4.88
N ALA A 37 1.41 -7.03 -3.56
CA ALA A 37 2.37 -6.43 -2.65
C ALA A 37 3.78 -7.04 -2.74
N GLY A 38 3.96 -8.15 -3.46
CA GLY A 38 5.24 -8.84 -3.59
C GLY A 38 5.69 -9.53 -2.30
N LEU A 39 4.75 -9.97 -1.47
CA LEU A 39 5.03 -10.70 -0.23
C LEU A 39 5.39 -12.14 -0.58
N LYS A 40 6.61 -12.56 -0.20
CA LYS A 40 7.12 -13.91 -0.39
C LYS A 40 6.79 -14.76 0.85
N GLU A 41 6.57 -16.06 0.67
CA GLU A 41 6.37 -16.99 1.79
C GLU A 41 7.60 -16.97 2.71
N GLY A 42 7.39 -16.83 4.02
CA GLY A 42 8.47 -16.68 5.00
C GLY A 42 9.30 -15.39 4.89
N GLY A 43 8.92 -14.44 4.02
CA GLY A 43 9.62 -13.17 3.85
C GLY A 43 9.25 -12.12 4.91
N GLU A 44 10.11 -11.10 5.04
CA GLU A 44 9.86 -9.98 5.95
C GLU A 44 8.87 -8.97 5.37
N VAL A 45 8.05 -8.39 6.26
CA VAL A 45 6.99 -7.43 5.95
C VAL A 45 7.21 -6.16 6.75
N VAL A 46 7.00 -5.00 6.12
CA VAL A 46 7.00 -3.69 6.78
C VAL A 46 5.58 -3.20 6.90
N ILE A 47 5.20 -2.76 8.10
CA ILE A 47 3.94 -2.06 8.37
C ILE A 47 4.26 -0.58 8.54
N ALA A 48 3.81 0.24 7.59
CA ALA A 48 4.02 1.69 7.60
C ALA A 48 2.72 2.42 7.95
N GLY A 49 2.82 3.43 8.80
CA GLY A 49 1.72 4.34 9.09
C GLY A 49 1.57 5.37 7.98
N ALA A 50 0.33 5.59 7.52
CA ALA A 50 0.00 6.65 6.57
C ALA A 50 -1.29 7.36 7.01
N PRO A 51 -1.55 8.59 6.53
CA PRO A 51 -2.80 9.29 6.83
C PRO A 51 -4.03 8.43 6.48
N GLY A 52 -4.82 8.09 7.50
CA GLY A 52 -6.06 7.33 7.39
C GLY A 52 -5.92 5.83 7.12
N ARG A 53 -4.70 5.25 7.10
CA ARG A 53 -4.50 3.82 6.81
C ARG A 53 -3.17 3.28 7.34
N LEU A 54 -3.06 1.95 7.36
CA LEU A 54 -1.79 1.25 7.41
C LEU A 54 -1.44 0.75 6.01
N GLU A 55 -0.16 0.79 5.69
CA GLU A 55 0.38 0.21 4.47
C GLU A 55 1.19 -1.04 4.80
N ILE A 56 1.06 -2.05 3.93
CA ILE A 56 1.75 -3.33 4.04
C ILE A 56 2.69 -3.45 2.85
N TRP A 57 3.98 -3.58 3.13
CA TRP A 57 5.02 -3.64 2.12
C TRP A 57 5.86 -4.90 2.28
N SER A 58 6.35 -5.46 1.17
CA SER A 58 7.53 -6.33 1.28
C SER A 58 8.73 -5.48 1.67
N GLN A 59 9.58 -6.01 2.53
CA GLN A 59 10.74 -5.27 3.02
C GLN A 59 11.65 -4.78 1.88
N GLU A 60 11.87 -5.64 0.88
CA GLU A 60 12.66 -5.32 -0.33
C GLU A 60 12.12 -4.10 -1.07
N ARG A 61 10.79 -4.06 -1.32
CA ARG A 61 10.18 -2.94 -2.05
C ARG A 61 10.17 -1.67 -1.22
N TRP A 62 9.92 -1.78 0.09
CA TRP A 62 9.96 -0.64 0.99
C TRP A 62 11.31 0.07 0.94
N TRP A 63 12.40 -0.66 1.19
CA TRP A 63 13.73 -0.05 1.21
C TRP A 63 14.14 0.51 -0.14
N LYS A 64 13.84 -0.20 -1.23
CA LYS A 64 14.07 0.31 -2.58
C LYS A 64 13.34 1.64 -2.82
N THR A 65 12.06 1.72 -2.46
CA THR A 65 11.27 2.94 -2.64
C THR A 65 11.80 4.10 -1.78
N ILE A 66 12.16 3.84 -0.52
CA ILE A 66 12.74 4.86 0.35
C ILE A 66 14.09 5.34 -0.17
N GLU A 67 14.95 4.44 -0.63
CA GLU A 67 16.24 4.79 -1.22
C GLU A 67 16.08 5.65 -2.48
N GLU A 68 15.17 5.28 -3.39
CA GLU A 68 14.84 6.07 -4.59
C GLU A 68 14.35 7.49 -4.23
N ILE A 69 13.50 7.62 -3.21
CA ILE A 69 13.02 8.91 -2.71
C ILE A 69 14.17 9.71 -2.07
N MET A 70 15.07 9.08 -1.33
CA MET A 70 16.21 9.78 -0.74
C MET A 70 17.19 10.33 -1.78
N GLN A 71 17.35 9.62 -2.91
CA GLN A 71 18.19 10.05 -4.03
C GLN A 71 17.52 11.18 -4.84
N ASN A 72 16.20 11.18 -4.94
CA ASN A 72 15.44 12.22 -5.65
C ASN A 72 14.24 12.69 -4.81
N PRO A 73 14.48 13.52 -3.78
CA PRO A 73 13.43 13.91 -2.86
C PRO A 73 12.39 14.78 -3.57
N PRO A 74 11.09 14.52 -3.39
CA PRO A 74 10.04 15.35 -3.96
C PRO A 74 10.10 16.76 -3.34
N ALA A 75 9.68 17.75 -4.12
CA ALA A 75 9.57 19.12 -3.62
C ALA A 75 8.61 19.18 -2.41
N PRO A 76 8.91 19.98 -1.36
CA PRO A 76 8.09 20.06 -0.15
C PRO A 76 6.59 20.33 -0.40
N GLU A 77 6.25 21.00 -1.49
CA GLU A 77 4.88 21.30 -1.92
C GLU A 77 4.05 20.03 -2.20
N ALA A 78 4.71 18.92 -2.56
CA ALA A 78 4.05 17.64 -2.80
C ALA A 78 3.35 17.09 -1.53
N LEU A 79 3.76 17.55 -0.34
CA LEU A 79 3.17 17.13 0.93
C LEU A 79 1.84 17.85 1.25
N LYS A 80 1.58 19.02 0.64
CA LYS A 80 0.38 19.85 0.96
C LYS A 80 -0.95 19.16 0.68
N GLY A 81 -0.98 18.13 -0.17
CA GLY A 81 -2.19 17.34 -0.44
C GLY A 81 -2.29 16.04 0.36
N LEU A 82 -1.24 15.66 1.08
CA LEU A 82 -1.11 14.37 1.78
C LEU A 82 -1.24 14.52 3.30
N ILE A 83 -0.81 15.67 3.81
CA ILE A 83 -0.86 16.04 5.22
C ILE A 83 -1.71 17.31 5.24
N GLY A 84 -2.91 17.22 5.81
CA GLY A 84 -3.88 18.32 5.83
C GLY A 84 -3.32 19.59 6.49
#